data_AF-A0A942L5R0-F1
#
_entry.id   AF-A0A942L5R0-F1
#
_cell.length_a   1.000
_cell.length_b   1.000
_cell.length_c   1.000
_cell.angle_alpha   90.00
_cell.angle_beta   90.00
_cell.angle_gamma   90.00
#
_symmetry.space_group_name_H-M   'P 1'
#
loop_
_entity.id
_entity.type
_entity.pdbx_description
1 polymer ?
#
loop_
_entity_poly.entity_id
_entity_poly.type
_entity_poly.pdbx_seq_one_letter_code
_entity_poly.pdbx_strand_id
1 'polypeptide(L)' 'RLPPDLRTWLAGAALPWSAASVLRLWQRALRETGCAEAARERLARAEQKTLAREAARVWGSAYPGVQALAKRR' A
#
# COMPACT_ATOMS: atom_id res chain seq x y z
N ARG A 1 -18.99 6.41 2.87
CA ARG A 1 -19.03 4.94 3.09
C ARG A 1 -17.89 4.30 2.31
N LEU A 2 -17.11 3.37 2.88
CA LEU A 2 -16.06 2.68 2.12
C LEU A 2 -16.67 1.62 1.20
N PRO A 3 -16.15 1.47 -0.04
CA PRO A 3 -16.50 0.34 -0.91
C PRO A 3 -16.19 -1.00 -0.22
N PRO A 4 -16.99 -2.05 -0.45
CA PRO A 4 -16.77 -3.37 0.15
C PRO A 4 -15.38 -3.93 -0.18
N ASP A 5 -14.93 -3.83 -1.44
CA ASP A 5 -13.59 -4.26 -1.85
C ASP A 5 -12.47 -3.56 -1.05
N LEU A 6 -12.63 -2.27 -0.81
CA LEU A 6 -11.68 -1.47 -0.07
C LEU A 6 -11.67 -1.87 1.41
N ARG A 7 -12.83 -2.21 1.98
CA ARG A 7 -12.94 -2.71 3.36
C ARG A 7 -12.24 -4.05 3.51
N THR A 8 -12.44 -4.98 2.58
CA THR A 8 -11.76 -6.29 2.58
C THR A 8 -10.26 -6.12 2.51
N TRP A 9 -9.78 -5.23 1.64
CA TRP A 9 -8.34 -4.93 1.57
C TRP A 9 -7.82 -4.33 2.89
N LEU A 10 -8.54 -3.36 3.46
CA LEU A 10 -8.15 -2.70 4.71
C LEU A 10 -8.07 -3.68 5.89
N ALA A 11 -8.93 -4.69 5.93
CA ALA A 11 -8.94 -5.71 6.98
C ALA A 11 -7.69 -6.61 6.97
N GLY A 12 -7.03 -6.74 5.81
CA GLY A 12 -5.78 -7.51 5.65
C GLY A 12 -4.53 -6.64 5.53
N ALA A 13 -4.65 -5.32 5.64
CA ALA A 13 -3.53 -4.40 5.51
C ALA A 13 -2.57 -4.53 6.72
N ALA A 14 -1.27 -4.51 6.45
CA ALA A 14 -0.24 -4.66 7.47
C ALA A 14 0.01 -3.37 8.27
N LEU A 15 -0.28 -2.22 7.66
CA LEU A 15 -0.13 -0.91 8.29
C LEU A 15 -1.45 -0.38 8.84
N PRO A 16 -1.43 0.41 9.94
CA PRO A 16 -2.60 1.10 10.47
C PRO A 16 -2.94 2.33 9.59
N TRP A 17 -3.42 2.06 8.39
CA TRP A 17 -3.83 3.11 7.45
C TRP A 17 -5.06 3.86 7.94
N SER A 18 -5.06 5.18 7.79
CA SER A 18 -6.30 5.95 7.94
C SER A 18 -7.23 5.70 6.75
N ALA A 19 -8.52 5.48 7.05
CA ALA A 19 -9.54 5.21 6.03
C ALA A 19 -9.62 6.30 4.95
N ALA A 20 -9.39 7.57 5.33
CA ALA A 20 -9.39 8.70 4.42
C ALA A 20 -8.22 8.66 3.41
N SER A 21 -7.01 8.28 3.85
CA SER A 21 -5.85 8.17 2.95
C SER A 21 -6.00 7.02 1.96
N VAL A 22 -6.45 5.86 2.43
CA VAL A 22 -6.73 4.69 1.58
C VAL A 22 -7.84 4.99 0.58
N LEU A 23 -8.92 5.67 0.99
CA LEU A 23 -10.00 6.05 0.09
C LEU A 23 -9.52 7.00 -1.02
N ARG A 24 -8.69 8.00 -0.71
CA ARG A 24 -8.11 8.90 -1.72
C ARG A 24 -7.25 8.15 -2.73
N LEU A 25 -6.39 7.24 -2.26
CA LEU A 25 -5.52 6.46 -3.13
C LEU A 25 -6.33 5.51 -4.04
N TRP A 26 -7.36 4.87 -3.46
CA TRP A 26 -8.28 4.00 -4.17
C TRP A 26 -9.05 4.73 -5.28
N GLN A 27 -9.64 5.89 -4.95
CA GLN A 27 -10.38 6.69 -5.93
C GLN A 27 -9.47 7.16 -7.07
N ARG A 28 -8.25 7.60 -6.75
CA ARG A 28 -7.26 7.98 -7.77
C ARG A 28 -6.91 6.79 -8.66
N ALA A 29 -6.63 5.64 -8.06
CA ALA A 29 -6.29 4.43 -8.79
C ALA A 29 -7.43 3.97 -9.70
N LEU A 30 -8.67 3.94 -9.19
CA LEU A 30 -9.86 3.62 -9.97
C LEU A 30 -10.09 4.58 -11.13
N ARG A 31 -9.84 5.88 -10.94
CA ARG A 31 -9.94 6.88 -12.02
C ARG A 31 -8.88 6.67 -13.10
N GLU A 32 -7.69 6.20 -12.72
CA GLU A 32 -6.57 5.96 -13.65
C GLU A 32 -6.72 4.62 -14.39
N THR A 33 -7.23 3.57 -13.73
CA THR A 33 -7.27 2.21 -14.28
C THR A 33 -8.65 1.74 -14.73
N GLY A 34 -9.73 2.34 -14.19
CA GLY A 34 -11.10 1.86 -14.37
C GLY A 34 -11.39 0.49 -13.74
N CYS A 35 -10.40 -0.14 -13.09
CA CYS A 35 -10.47 -1.51 -12.61
C CYS A 35 -10.13 -1.60 -11.12
N ALA A 36 -11.04 -2.20 -10.35
CA ALA A 36 -10.90 -2.37 -8.90
C ALA A 36 -9.70 -3.25 -8.53
N GLU A 37 -9.37 -4.25 -9.35
CA GLU A 37 -8.21 -5.13 -9.10
C GLU A 37 -6.88 -4.38 -9.29
N ALA A 38 -6.74 -3.62 -10.38
CA ALA A 38 -5.58 -2.76 -10.58
C ALA A 38 -5.46 -1.68 -9.50
N ALA A 39 -6.59 -1.20 -8.97
CA ALA A 39 -6.59 -0.29 -7.82
C ALA A 39 -6.09 -0.96 -6.53
N ARG A 40 -6.45 -2.22 -6.28
CA ARG A 40 -5.93 -3.02 -5.13
C ARG A 40 -4.42 -3.23 -5.26
N GLU A 41 -3.91 -3.57 -6.43
CA GLU A 41 -2.46 -3.72 -6.63
C GLU A 41 -1.72 -2.41 -6.35
N ARG A 42 -2.28 -1.29 -6.79
CA ARG A 42 -1.68 0.04 -6.57
C ARG A 42 -1.63 0.39 -5.08
N LEU A 43 -2.66 0.02 -4.31
CA LEU A 43 -2.66 0.12 -2.85
C LEU A 43 -1.59 -0.77 -2.22
N ALA A 44 -1.49 -2.04 -2.61
CA ALA A 44 -0.49 -2.96 -2.10
C ALA A 44 0.95 -2.47 -2.36
N ARG A 45 1.22 -1.91 -3.54
CA ARG A 45 2.51 -1.29 -3.87
C ARG A 45 2.79 -0.05 -3.01
N ALA A 46 1.77 0.74 -2.70
CA ALA A 46 1.92 1.89 -1.81
C ALA A 46 2.25 1.45 -0.38
N GLU A 47 1.59 0.39 0.11
CA GLU A 47 1.89 -0.24 1.40
C GLU A 47 3.32 -0.75 1.48
N GLN A 48 3.78 -1.52 0.49
CA GLN A 48 5.15 -2.01 0.48
C GLN A 48 6.19 -0.87 0.49
N LYS A 49 5.92 0.23 -0.22
CA LYS A 49 6.79 1.42 -0.20
C LYS A 49 6.83 2.08 1.17
N THR A 50 5.68 2.22 1.82
CA THR A 50 5.62 2.79 3.17
C THR A 50 6.30 1.88 4.18
N LEU A 51 6.04 0.57 4.12
CA LEU A 51 6.71 -0.44 4.93
C LEU A 51 8.22 -0.41 4.76
N ALA A 52 8.74 -0.31 3.53
CA ALA A 52 10.19 -0.19 3.30
C ALA A 52 10.77 1.07 3.92
N ARG A 53 10.07 2.21 3.82
CA ARG A 53 10.53 3.48 4.40
C ARG A 53 10.56 3.42 5.92
N GLU A 54 9.50 2.94 6.52
CA GLU A 54 9.41 2.78 7.98
C GLU A 54 10.42 1.73 8.46
N ALA A 55 10.58 0.62 7.73
CA ALA A 55 11.56 -0.40 8.08
C ALA A 55 12.99 0.13 7.98
N ALA A 56 13.31 0.95 6.96
CA ALA A 56 14.60 1.59 6.85
C ALA A 56 14.83 2.62 7.97
N ARG A 57 13.78 3.30 8.44
CA ARG A 57 13.85 4.25 9.55
C ARG A 57 14.08 3.56 10.89
N VAL A 58 13.44 2.42 11.12
CA VAL A 58 13.50 1.69 12.41
C VAL A 58 14.73 0.78 12.49
N TRP A 59 15.00 0.01 11.44
CA TRP A 59 16.06 -1.02 11.42
C TRP A 59 17.26 -0.69 10.52
N GLY A 60 17.23 0.41 9.79
CA GLY A 60 18.29 0.79 8.85
C GLY A 60 18.16 0.12 7.47
N SER A 61 18.97 0.59 6.51
CA SER A 61 18.95 0.11 5.11
C SER A 61 19.46 -1.34 4.93
N ALA A 62 20.12 -1.89 5.96
CA ALA A 62 20.60 -3.27 5.98
C ALA A 62 19.51 -4.30 6.31
N TYR A 63 18.30 -3.87 6.73
CA TYR A 63 17.21 -4.78 7.02
C TYR A 63 16.81 -5.59 5.77
N PRO A 64 16.70 -6.94 5.83
CA PRO A 64 16.45 -7.77 4.66
C PRO A 64 15.22 -7.35 3.84
N GLY A 65 14.15 -6.92 4.51
CA GLY A 65 12.93 -6.44 3.83
C GLY A 65 13.14 -5.15 3.02
N VAL A 66 14.06 -4.27 3.45
CA VAL A 66 14.41 -3.04 2.73
C VAL A 66 15.30 -3.36 1.53
N GLN A 67 16.31 -4.24 1.71
CA GLN A 67 17.18 -4.68 0.62
C GLN A 67 16.41 -5.43 -0.48
N ALA A 68 15.47 -6.30 -0.12
CA ALA A 68 14.66 -7.05 -1.09
C ALA A 68 13.82 -6.12 -1.98
N LEU A 69 13.32 -5.01 -1.44
CA LEU A 69 12.57 -4.00 -2.19
C LEU A 69 13.49 -3.10 -3.03
N ALA A 70 14.70 -2.79 -2.56
CA ALA A 70 15.70 -2.04 -3.33
C ALA A 70 16.19 -2.82 -4.57
N LYS A 71 16.34 -4.15 -4.46
CA LYS A 71 16.77 -5.01 -5.58
C LYS A 71 15.71 -5.23 -6.68
N ARG A 72 14.43 -4.90 -6.42
CA ARG A 72 13.32 -5.04 -7.39
C ARG A 72 13.13 -3.80 -8.28
N ARG A 73 14.02 -2.82 -8.19
CA ARG A 73 13.88 -1.49 -8.79
C ARG A 73 14.70 -1.34 -10.06
#